data_AF-A0A939U6K8-F1
#
_entry.id   AF-A0A939U6K8-F1
#
_cell.length_a   1.000
_cell.length_b   1.000
_cell.length_c   1.000
_cell.angle_alpha   90.00
_cell.angle_beta   90.00
_cell.angle_gamma   90.00
#
_symmetry.space_group_name_H-M   'P 1'
#
loop_
_entity.id
_entity.type
_entity.pdbx_description
1 polymer ?
#
loop_
_entity_poly.entity_id
_entity_poly.type
_entity_poly.pdbx_seq_one_letter_code
_entity_poly.pdbx_strand_id
1 'polypeptide(L)'
;MSFNLVLNNAVRLHEQGRLDEAEAMYRQLLEISPEQTDVLHLLGMLALQKKSFDSAIELLYKAVRLAPEVVSYEFTLAQALQDSGHPKEALEHYKSVLAKDDSLPETYHNMGIIYRFEGDIAESKKNFQKALELRPDFSSAYVNLALIERDEGHFEQALALLEKAVDSDPDSAEAYAQIAVTHRLSGDFDQALRYYEKALSLNGTNPIYWNGMGITFEELDRLDDAFHAYCQAIGIDSGYPDAYNNRANVLVKMGKHWQAEDDYKKAVRLDPQYASAFNNLGALLYDQERYEEALECYRKAFIINPKQAETCSNLAMAVKEAGDPAEAVGLYFTALHLNPALTKIHHYLAQALYDLYQSEQNDARETAVKLAQKWVQFFPDNPIAAHVCKALEGGTLERASDEYVRELFDSFAESFESTLKKISYRVPDLLAAEMEKFPAGLRILDAGCGTGINASVLKTHAVTLTGVDLSEKMIAAAKEKNLYDRLEADDIVQFCRQNPDSFDFVAMADVACYFGKLEPLMEAVSMALTEKGAVFLTVEKLSSDQEYALRSSGRFAHSESYLETVLRSAGFGEKSMTPAVLREENGRPVEGIVVVAEKNGEMINTNLDNDDKKD
;
A
#
# COMPACT_ATOMS: atom_id res chain seq x y z
N MET A 1 66.70 14.91 16.53
CA MET A 1 65.61 15.24 17.47
C MET A 1 65.41 14.07 18.40
N SER A 2 65.13 14.30 19.68
CA SER A 2 64.79 13.22 20.62
C SER A 2 63.47 12.56 20.21
N PHE A 3 63.36 11.24 20.33
CA PHE A 3 62.16 10.45 20.02
C PHE A 3 60.88 11.09 20.59
N ASN A 4 60.90 11.47 21.87
CA ASN A 4 59.76 12.11 22.55
C ASN A 4 59.34 13.46 21.94
N LEU A 5 60.26 14.21 21.35
CA LEU A 5 59.93 15.50 20.72
C LEU A 5 59.17 15.29 19.41
N VAL A 6 59.56 14.25 18.65
CA VAL A 6 58.88 13.86 17.41
C VAL A 6 57.50 13.28 17.73
N LEU A 7 57.39 12.43 18.75
CA LEU A 7 56.11 11.87 19.21
C LEU A 7 55.13 12.97 19.66
N ASN A 8 55.56 13.88 20.53
CA ASN A 8 54.69 14.98 20.98
C ASN A 8 54.23 15.89 19.83
N ASN A 9 55.08 16.10 18.83
CA ASN A 9 54.69 16.87 17.66
C ASN A 9 53.68 16.11 16.79
N ALA A 10 53.84 14.78 16.62
CA ALA A 10 52.90 13.94 15.88
C ALA A 10 51.52 13.93 16.54
N VAL A 11 51.45 13.75 17.87
CA VAL A 11 50.21 13.81 18.65
C VAL A 11 49.52 15.16 18.48
N ARG A 12 50.26 16.26 18.59
CA ARG A 12 49.69 17.61 18.39
C ARG A 12 49.12 17.80 16.98
N LEU A 13 49.79 17.28 15.95
CA LEU A 13 49.28 17.33 14.57
C LEU A 13 48.00 16.49 14.41
N HIS A 14 47.95 15.33 15.07
CA HIS A 14 46.78 14.47 15.10
C HIS A 14 45.59 15.17 15.76
N GLU A 15 45.78 15.76 16.94
CA GLU A 15 44.76 16.56 17.64
C GLU A 15 44.27 17.77 16.82
N GLN A 16 45.13 18.34 15.97
CA GLN A 16 44.78 19.43 15.05
C GLN A 16 44.06 18.96 13.77
N GLY A 17 43.82 17.66 13.61
CA GLY A 17 43.21 17.07 12.42
C GLY A 17 44.13 17.06 11.19
N ARG A 18 45.43 17.31 11.35
CA ARG A 18 46.43 17.26 10.27
C ARG A 18 46.91 15.82 10.08
N LEU A 19 45.97 14.96 9.66
CA LEU A 19 46.11 13.50 9.72
C LEU A 19 47.29 12.97 8.89
N ASP A 20 47.49 13.47 7.66
CA ASP A 20 48.57 12.96 6.79
C ASP A 20 49.96 13.29 7.34
N GLU A 21 50.12 14.45 7.98
CA GLU A 21 51.38 14.86 8.58
C GLU A 21 51.67 14.09 9.87
N ALA A 22 50.64 13.89 10.71
CA ALA A 22 50.75 13.05 11.90
C ALA A 22 51.08 11.59 11.52
N GLU A 23 50.42 11.04 10.49
CA GLU A 23 50.68 9.71 9.97
C GLU A 23 52.13 9.53 9.52
N ALA A 24 52.67 10.49 8.74
CA ALA A 24 54.06 10.44 8.29
C ALA A 24 55.04 10.41 9.48
N MET A 25 54.77 11.20 10.52
CA MET A 25 55.60 11.23 11.72
C MET A 25 55.51 9.94 12.55
N TYR A 26 54.31 9.37 12.72
CA TYR A 26 54.14 8.08 13.39
C TYR A 26 54.85 6.96 12.64
N ARG A 27 54.76 6.92 11.30
CA ARG A 27 55.48 5.94 10.48
C ARG A 27 57.00 6.08 10.63
N GLN A 28 57.53 7.30 10.64
CA GLN A 28 58.95 7.55 10.88
C GLN A 28 59.41 7.06 12.28
N LEU A 29 58.57 7.24 13.31
CA LEU A 29 58.86 6.71 14.64
C LEU A 29 58.91 5.18 14.66
N LEU A 30 58.02 4.51 13.89
CA LEU A 30 58.02 3.05 13.76
C LEU A 30 59.18 2.52 12.91
N GLU A 31 59.75 3.29 11.98
CA GLU A 31 60.99 2.89 11.30
C GLU A 31 62.17 2.79 12.28
N ILE A 32 62.23 3.68 13.27
CA ILE A 32 63.27 3.71 14.30
C ILE A 32 62.99 2.68 15.41
N SER A 33 61.72 2.47 15.75
CA SER A 33 61.29 1.55 16.81
C SER A 33 60.01 0.81 16.41
N PRO A 34 60.11 -0.28 15.64
CA PRO A 34 58.96 -0.96 15.02
C PRO A 34 57.96 -1.62 15.96
N GLU A 35 58.32 -1.79 17.23
CA GLU A 35 57.51 -2.43 18.27
C GLU A 35 57.08 -1.45 19.37
N GLN A 36 57.20 -0.14 19.11
CA GLN A 36 56.74 0.88 20.06
C GLN A 36 55.21 0.92 20.04
N THR A 37 54.60 0.44 21.13
CA THR A 37 53.17 0.13 21.22
C THR A 37 52.27 1.35 21.17
N ASP A 38 52.69 2.46 21.77
CA ASP A 38 51.89 3.67 21.88
C ASP A 38 51.71 4.33 20.50
N VAL A 39 52.76 4.33 19.67
CA VAL A 39 52.73 4.82 18.29
C VAL A 39 51.93 3.88 17.40
N LEU A 40 51.99 2.56 17.62
CA LEU A 40 51.12 1.61 16.91
C LEU A 40 49.65 1.89 17.22
N HIS A 41 49.30 2.10 18.49
CA HIS A 41 47.93 2.42 18.91
C HIS A 41 47.47 3.78 18.34
N LEU A 42 48.27 4.83 18.49
CA LEU A 42 47.96 6.18 17.96
C LEU A 42 47.82 6.20 16.43
N LEU A 43 48.69 5.48 15.71
CA LEU A 43 48.58 5.33 14.27
C LEU A 43 47.34 4.52 13.88
N GLY A 44 46.97 3.52 14.67
CA GLY A 44 45.71 2.77 14.52
C GLY A 44 44.47 3.66 14.69
N MET A 45 44.44 4.49 15.73
CA MET A 45 43.38 5.49 15.95
C MET A 45 43.30 6.50 14.79
N LEU A 46 44.45 6.96 14.29
CA LEU A 46 44.50 7.85 13.14
C LEU A 46 43.92 7.18 11.89
N ALA A 47 44.27 5.90 11.66
CA ALA A 47 43.71 5.12 10.56
C ALA A 47 42.18 4.96 10.69
N LEU A 48 41.63 4.78 11.90
CA LEU A 48 40.18 4.80 12.14
C LEU A 48 39.56 6.14 11.76
N GLN A 49 40.19 7.25 12.15
CA GLN A 49 39.71 8.59 11.81
C GLN A 49 39.70 8.83 10.30
N LYS A 50 40.63 8.22 9.56
CA LYS A 50 40.67 8.19 8.09
C LYS A 50 39.77 7.12 7.46
N LYS A 51 38.98 6.37 8.26
CA LYS A 51 38.14 5.23 7.83
C LYS A 51 38.92 4.13 7.10
N SER A 52 40.22 4.01 7.39
CA SER A 52 41.11 2.98 6.85
C SER A 52 41.11 1.77 7.78
N PHE A 53 39.97 1.08 7.84
CA PHE A 53 39.68 0.06 8.85
C PHE A 53 40.67 -1.10 8.87
N ASP A 54 41.05 -1.66 7.71
CA ASP A 54 41.99 -2.78 7.64
C ASP A 54 43.35 -2.42 8.26
N SER A 55 43.88 -1.25 7.90
CA SER A 55 45.15 -0.76 8.46
C SER A 55 45.03 -0.46 9.95
N ALA A 56 43.89 0.09 10.39
CA ALA A 56 43.66 0.36 11.80
C ALA A 56 43.67 -0.93 12.62
N ILE A 57 42.92 -1.94 12.19
CA ILE A 57 42.80 -3.23 12.84
C ILE A 57 44.16 -3.94 12.90
N GLU A 58 44.95 -3.94 11.81
CA GLU A 58 46.29 -4.55 11.81
C GLU A 58 47.22 -3.91 12.85
N LEU A 59 47.26 -2.57 12.90
CA LEU A 59 48.09 -1.82 13.84
C LEU A 59 47.65 -2.04 15.29
N LEU A 60 46.34 -2.02 15.54
CA LEU A 60 45.77 -2.22 16.86
C LEU A 60 45.97 -3.66 17.35
N TYR A 61 45.84 -4.66 16.48
CA TYR A 61 46.19 -6.05 16.79
C TYR A 61 47.65 -6.19 17.21
N LYS A 62 48.56 -5.51 16.48
CA LYS A 62 49.98 -5.51 16.83
C LYS A 62 50.23 -4.83 18.18
N ALA A 63 49.56 -3.72 18.47
CA ALA A 63 49.66 -3.03 19.76
C ALA A 63 49.17 -3.92 20.92
N VAL A 64 47.99 -4.54 20.79
CA VAL A 64 47.42 -5.46 21.80
C VAL A 64 48.31 -6.69 22.00
N ARG A 65 48.88 -7.26 20.93
CA ARG A 65 49.77 -8.43 21.05
C ARG A 65 51.06 -8.12 21.80
N LEU A 66 51.60 -6.91 21.62
CA LEU A 66 52.87 -6.50 22.23
C LEU A 66 52.70 -6.00 23.68
N ALA A 67 51.53 -5.47 24.03
CA ALA A 67 51.19 -5.00 25.37
C ALA A 67 49.75 -5.42 25.76
N PRO A 68 49.50 -6.73 25.97
CA PRO A 68 48.16 -7.27 26.24
C PRO A 68 47.54 -6.80 27.56
N GLU A 69 48.34 -6.27 28.49
CA GLU A 69 47.91 -5.69 29.75
C GLU A 69 47.26 -4.30 29.61
N VAL A 70 47.47 -3.62 28.47
CA VAL A 70 46.97 -2.26 28.25
C VAL A 70 45.52 -2.30 27.75
N VAL A 71 44.58 -2.13 28.67
CA VAL A 71 43.12 -2.22 28.41
C VAL A 71 42.66 -1.27 27.31
N SER A 72 43.20 -0.05 27.26
CA SER A 72 42.81 0.96 26.26
C SER A 72 43.12 0.51 24.82
N TYR A 73 44.14 -0.32 24.60
CA TYR A 73 44.49 -0.81 23.26
C TYR A 73 43.45 -1.82 22.76
N GLU A 74 43.05 -2.73 23.64
CA GLU A 74 42.03 -3.74 23.34
C GLU A 74 40.65 -3.11 23.18
N PHE A 75 40.32 -2.09 23.99
CA PHE A 75 39.10 -1.30 23.83
C PHE A 75 39.04 -0.61 22.46
N THR A 76 40.11 0.07 22.03
CA THR A 76 40.16 0.70 20.71
C THR A 76 40.11 -0.33 19.57
N LEU A 77 40.73 -1.51 19.74
CA LEU A 77 40.60 -2.60 18.77
C LEU A 77 39.15 -3.09 18.65
N ALA A 78 38.44 -3.26 19.77
CA ALA A 78 37.04 -3.65 19.77
C ALA A 78 36.16 -2.62 19.04
N GLN A 79 36.41 -1.32 19.25
CA GLN A 79 35.74 -0.24 18.51
C GLN A 79 36.03 -0.32 17.00
N ALA A 80 37.30 -0.51 16.62
CA ALA A 80 37.70 -0.67 15.22
C ALA A 80 36.98 -1.83 14.53
N LEU A 81 36.88 -2.97 15.22
CA LEU A 81 36.19 -4.16 14.73
C LEU A 81 34.68 -3.91 14.61
N GLN A 82 34.08 -3.21 15.57
CA GLN A 82 32.67 -2.84 15.50
C GLN A 82 32.39 -1.92 14.29
N ASP A 83 33.17 -0.85 14.12
CA ASP A 83 32.99 0.16 13.05
C ASP A 83 33.25 -0.43 11.65
N SER A 84 34.06 -1.47 11.57
CA SER A 84 34.39 -2.18 10.32
C SER A 84 33.44 -3.32 9.97
N GLY A 85 32.39 -3.55 10.77
CA GLY A 85 31.39 -4.60 10.50
C GLY A 85 31.77 -6.00 11.01
N HIS A 86 32.63 -6.10 12.01
CA HIS A 86 33.01 -7.35 12.69
C HIS A 86 32.46 -7.42 14.14
N PRO A 87 31.13 -7.32 14.36
CA PRO A 87 30.54 -7.16 15.70
C PRO A 87 30.79 -8.35 16.63
N LYS A 88 30.84 -9.58 16.10
CA LYS A 88 31.08 -10.79 16.91
C LYS A 88 32.49 -10.79 17.51
N GLU A 89 33.48 -10.42 16.72
CA GLU A 89 34.87 -10.31 17.16
C GLU A 89 35.03 -9.13 18.12
N ALA A 90 34.38 -8.00 17.83
CA ALA A 90 34.33 -6.86 18.75
C ALA A 90 33.77 -7.25 20.12
N LEU A 91 32.71 -8.05 20.19
CA LEU A 91 32.15 -8.56 21.46
C LEU A 91 33.14 -9.43 22.24
N GLU A 92 33.97 -10.23 21.57
CA GLU A 92 35.01 -11.03 22.24
C GLU A 92 36.05 -10.13 22.90
N HIS A 93 36.52 -9.10 22.18
CA HIS A 93 37.47 -8.12 22.72
C HIS A 93 36.85 -7.27 23.83
N TYR A 94 35.59 -6.83 23.71
CA TYR A 94 34.91 -6.12 24.80
C TYR A 94 34.74 -7.00 26.06
N LYS A 95 34.46 -8.29 25.92
CA LYS A 95 34.44 -9.22 27.07
C LYS A 95 35.82 -9.37 27.72
N SER A 96 36.88 -9.38 26.91
CA SER A 96 38.26 -9.39 27.41
C SER A 96 38.62 -8.10 28.15
N VAL A 97 38.18 -6.93 27.63
CA VAL A 97 38.26 -5.64 28.32
C VAL A 97 37.58 -5.71 29.69
N LEU A 98 36.32 -6.17 29.75
CA LEU A 98 35.59 -6.30 31.02
C LEU A 98 36.19 -7.32 31.99
N ALA A 99 36.90 -8.33 31.51
CA ALA A 99 37.62 -9.27 32.37
C ALA A 99 38.82 -8.62 33.07
N LYS A 100 39.36 -7.54 32.52
CA LYS A 100 40.49 -6.76 33.07
C LYS A 100 40.02 -5.54 33.85
N ASP A 101 39.01 -4.85 33.35
CA ASP A 101 38.42 -3.64 33.93
C ASP A 101 36.92 -3.58 33.62
N ASP A 102 36.10 -3.88 34.63
CA ASP A 102 34.64 -3.86 34.56
C ASP A 102 34.03 -2.50 34.95
N SER A 103 34.86 -1.47 35.11
CA SER A 103 34.42 -0.13 35.51
C SER A 103 34.18 0.84 34.35
N LEU A 104 34.39 0.38 33.10
CA LEU A 104 34.27 1.20 31.89
C LEU A 104 32.83 1.20 31.34
N PRO A 105 32.04 2.28 31.52
CA PRO A 105 30.67 2.33 31.02
C PRO A 105 30.59 2.28 29.49
N GLU A 106 31.58 2.80 28.78
CA GLU A 106 31.64 2.80 27.31
C GLU A 106 31.66 1.37 26.74
N THR A 107 32.32 0.44 27.43
CA THR A 107 32.37 -0.97 27.01
C THR A 107 31.00 -1.61 27.05
N TYR A 108 30.26 -1.44 28.15
CA TYR A 108 28.88 -1.91 28.26
C TYR A 108 27.98 -1.22 27.24
N HIS A 109 28.09 0.09 27.07
CA HIS A 109 27.31 0.83 26.07
C HIS A 109 27.54 0.28 24.65
N ASN A 110 28.79 0.07 24.24
CA ASN A 110 29.10 -0.41 22.89
C ASN A 110 28.65 -1.87 22.69
N MET A 111 28.80 -2.73 23.71
CA MET A 111 28.21 -4.07 23.69
C MET A 111 26.68 -4.02 23.57
N GLY A 112 26.02 -3.10 24.28
CA GLY A 112 24.58 -2.88 24.22
C GLY A 112 24.10 -2.51 22.82
N ILE A 113 24.85 -1.67 22.10
CA ILE A 113 24.59 -1.32 20.70
C ILE A 113 24.68 -2.58 19.82
N ILE A 114 25.72 -3.39 19.96
CA ILE A 114 25.89 -4.61 19.17
C ILE A 114 24.71 -5.56 19.41
N TYR A 115 24.35 -5.84 20.67
CA TYR A 115 23.23 -6.71 21.00
C TYR A 115 21.89 -6.18 20.44
N ARG A 116 21.68 -4.86 20.41
CA ARG A 116 20.48 -4.27 19.79
C ARG A 116 20.40 -4.58 18.30
N PHE A 117 21.50 -4.40 17.56
CA PHE A 117 21.55 -4.70 16.13
C PHE A 117 21.47 -6.20 15.81
N GLU A 118 21.95 -7.07 16.71
CA GLU A 118 21.76 -8.52 16.61
C GLU A 118 20.34 -8.98 17.00
N GLY A 119 19.53 -8.10 17.60
CA GLY A 119 18.16 -8.39 18.03
C GLY A 119 18.06 -9.03 19.43
N ASP A 120 19.16 -9.15 20.17
CA ASP A 120 19.14 -9.58 21.58
C ASP A 120 18.82 -8.39 22.49
N ILE A 121 17.53 -8.04 22.52
CA ILE A 121 17.02 -6.88 23.26
C ILE A 121 17.27 -7.02 24.77
N ALA A 122 17.26 -8.24 25.31
CA ALA A 122 17.44 -8.48 26.73
C ALA A 122 18.88 -8.17 27.18
N GLU A 123 19.88 -8.70 26.47
CA GLU A 123 21.27 -8.35 26.77
C GLU A 123 21.57 -6.89 26.43
N SER A 124 20.95 -6.33 25.39
CA SER A 124 21.08 -4.91 25.06
C SER A 124 20.65 -3.99 26.21
N LYS A 125 19.41 -4.16 26.73
CA LYS A 125 18.88 -3.37 27.86
C LYS A 125 19.76 -3.51 29.10
N LYS A 126 20.19 -4.73 29.43
CA LYS A 126 21.07 -5.03 30.57
C LYS A 126 22.42 -4.31 30.48
N ASN A 127 23.04 -4.29 29.30
CA ASN A 127 24.30 -3.61 29.08
C ASN A 127 24.15 -2.08 29.20
N PHE A 128 23.12 -1.48 28.61
CA PHE A 128 22.88 -0.04 28.79
C PHE A 128 22.56 0.35 30.24
N GLN A 129 21.78 -0.47 30.95
CA GLN A 129 21.54 -0.27 32.38
C GLN A 129 22.84 -0.35 33.18
N LYS A 130 23.72 -1.29 32.85
CA LYS A 130 25.02 -1.40 33.52
C LYS A 130 25.91 -0.19 33.25
N ALA A 131 25.90 0.35 32.03
CA ALA A 131 26.59 1.58 31.69
C ALA A 131 26.07 2.76 32.53
N LEU A 132 24.75 2.85 32.75
CA LEU A 132 24.12 3.88 33.58
C LEU A 132 24.35 3.70 35.08
N GLU A 133 24.48 2.46 35.58
CA GLU A 133 24.90 2.20 36.96
C GLU A 133 26.30 2.77 37.24
N LEU A 134 27.21 2.64 36.26
CA LEU A 134 28.58 3.13 36.35
C LEU A 134 28.68 4.65 36.10
N ARG A 135 27.84 5.18 35.20
CA ARG A 135 27.78 6.60 34.85
C ARG A 135 26.32 7.05 34.67
N PRO A 136 25.68 7.60 35.72
CA PRO A 136 24.27 7.99 35.67
C PRO A 136 23.91 9.12 34.71
N ASP A 137 24.89 9.93 34.30
CA ASP A 137 24.80 11.04 33.33
C ASP A 137 25.21 10.62 31.90
N PHE A 138 25.20 9.32 31.59
CA PHE A 138 25.57 8.82 30.26
C PHE A 138 24.42 8.99 29.25
N SER A 139 24.30 10.19 28.67
CA SER A 139 23.22 10.57 27.76
C SER A 139 22.96 9.55 26.63
N SER A 140 24.00 9.06 25.93
CA SER A 140 23.83 8.12 24.82
C SER A 140 23.26 6.75 25.25
N ALA A 141 23.49 6.31 26.49
CA ALA A 141 22.89 5.08 27.02
C ALA A 141 21.39 5.25 27.26
N TYR A 142 20.95 6.42 27.74
CA TYR A 142 19.52 6.74 27.82
C TYR A 142 18.87 6.81 26.45
N VAL A 143 19.51 7.46 25.46
CA VAL A 143 19.00 7.50 24.08
C VAL A 143 18.79 6.08 23.55
N ASN A 144 19.79 5.20 23.66
CA ASN A 144 19.66 3.84 23.16
C ASN A 144 18.58 3.00 23.88
N LEU A 145 18.42 3.16 25.19
CA LEU A 145 17.29 2.53 25.91
C LEU A 145 15.95 3.07 25.42
N ALA A 146 15.85 4.38 25.18
CA ALA A 146 14.63 4.98 24.65
C ALA A 146 14.28 4.49 23.25
N LEU A 147 15.28 4.28 22.38
CA LEU A 147 15.06 3.68 21.06
C LEU A 147 14.43 2.30 21.20
N ILE A 148 14.89 1.48 22.14
CA ILE A 148 14.32 0.14 22.37
C ILE A 148 12.86 0.24 22.85
N GLU A 149 12.57 1.08 23.86
CA GLU A 149 11.19 1.26 24.35
C GLU A 149 10.25 1.77 23.24
N ARG A 150 10.74 2.71 22.42
CA ARG A 150 9.97 3.23 21.28
C ARG A 150 9.70 2.16 20.22
N ASP A 151 10.69 1.34 19.89
CA ASP A 151 10.57 0.26 18.92
C ASP A 151 9.59 -0.84 19.42
N GLU A 152 9.42 -0.98 20.75
CA GLU A 152 8.39 -1.82 21.41
C GLU A 152 7.00 -1.13 21.52
N GLY A 153 6.88 0.15 21.15
CA GLY A 153 5.63 0.93 21.22
C GLY A 153 5.38 1.63 22.56
N HIS A 154 6.34 1.58 23.49
CA HIS A 154 6.28 2.21 24.81
C HIS A 154 6.72 3.69 24.75
N PHE A 155 5.93 4.53 24.06
CA PHE A 155 6.30 5.92 23.77
C PHE A 155 6.52 6.79 25.02
N GLU A 156 5.69 6.65 26.05
CA GLU A 156 5.85 7.42 27.30
C GLU A 156 7.15 7.07 28.03
N GLN A 157 7.49 5.78 28.09
CA GLN A 157 8.74 5.30 28.69
C GLN A 157 9.95 5.79 27.88
N ALA A 158 9.87 5.76 26.55
CA ALA A 158 10.90 6.29 25.67
C ALA A 158 11.13 7.78 25.89
N LEU A 159 10.06 8.59 25.97
CA LEU A 159 10.17 10.03 26.24
C LEU A 159 10.80 10.30 27.61
N ALA A 160 10.40 9.59 28.67
CA ALA A 160 10.99 9.76 30.00
C ALA A 160 12.49 9.42 30.05
N LEU A 161 12.96 8.46 29.23
CA LEU A 161 14.38 8.16 29.06
C LEU A 161 15.10 9.26 28.29
N LEU A 162 14.50 9.79 27.22
CA LEU A 162 15.07 10.88 26.45
C LEU A 162 15.13 12.21 27.22
N GLU A 163 14.17 12.47 28.11
CA GLU A 163 14.23 13.58 29.07
C GLU A 163 15.49 13.49 29.94
N LYS A 164 15.79 12.30 30.48
CA LYS A 164 17.04 12.08 31.22
C LYS A 164 18.27 12.25 30.34
N ALA A 165 18.19 11.90 29.06
CA ALA A 165 19.29 12.08 28.11
C ALA A 165 19.62 13.56 27.90
N VAL A 166 18.60 14.41 27.73
CA VAL A 166 18.79 15.87 27.57
C VAL A 166 19.10 16.57 28.89
N ASP A 167 18.65 16.04 30.03
CA ASP A 167 19.07 16.53 31.35
C ASP A 167 20.56 16.26 31.60
N SER A 168 21.06 15.12 31.09
CA SER A 168 22.47 14.73 31.20
C SER A 168 23.37 15.48 30.22
N ASP A 169 22.87 15.74 29.01
CA ASP A 169 23.56 16.53 27.98
C ASP A 169 22.57 17.50 27.28
N PRO A 170 22.44 18.73 27.81
CA PRO A 170 21.49 19.73 27.28
C PRO A 170 21.81 20.24 25.86
N ASP A 171 23.01 19.97 25.35
CA ASP A 171 23.46 20.38 24.01
C ASP A 171 23.39 19.23 23.00
N SER A 172 22.89 18.05 23.39
CA SER A 172 22.72 16.90 22.51
C SER A 172 21.60 17.09 21.50
N ALA A 173 21.94 17.60 20.31
CA ALA A 173 21.01 17.72 19.19
C ALA A 173 20.36 16.38 18.81
N GLU A 174 21.10 15.27 18.94
CA GLU A 174 20.59 13.92 18.68
C GLU A 174 19.48 13.53 19.66
N ALA A 175 19.65 13.77 20.96
CA ALA A 175 18.64 13.44 21.96
C ALA A 175 17.32 14.20 21.68
N TYR A 176 17.38 15.50 21.38
CA TYR A 176 16.19 16.26 20.99
C TYR A 176 15.56 15.75 19.69
N ALA A 177 16.36 15.37 18.70
CA ALA A 177 15.83 14.77 17.46
C ALA A 177 15.13 13.43 17.73
N GLN A 178 15.63 12.62 18.66
CA GLN A 178 14.95 11.37 19.05
C GLN A 178 13.66 11.65 19.84
N ILE A 179 13.59 12.72 20.65
CA ILE A 179 12.33 13.18 21.26
C ILE A 179 11.33 13.55 20.15
N ALA A 180 11.78 14.30 19.15
CA ALA A 180 10.96 14.71 18.03
C ALA A 180 10.38 13.50 17.25
N VAL A 181 11.23 12.52 16.92
CA VAL A 181 10.80 11.27 16.26
C VAL A 181 9.77 10.52 17.12
N THR A 182 9.99 10.45 18.43
CA THR A 182 9.10 9.72 19.35
C THR A 182 7.73 10.38 19.44
N HIS A 183 7.68 11.72 19.55
CA HIS A 183 6.42 12.46 19.48
C HIS A 183 5.69 12.25 18.16
N ARG A 184 6.40 12.31 17.03
CA ARG A 184 5.83 12.07 15.69
C ARG A 184 5.19 10.69 15.58
N LEU A 185 5.88 9.64 16.00
CA LEU A 185 5.36 8.28 15.98
C LEU A 185 4.17 8.07 16.93
N SER A 186 4.10 8.84 18.03
CA SER A 186 2.94 8.85 18.94
C SER A 186 1.77 9.72 18.45
N GLY A 187 1.92 10.44 17.33
CA GLY A 187 0.92 11.33 16.74
C GLY A 187 0.91 12.77 17.27
N ASP A 188 1.84 13.15 18.14
CA ASP A 188 1.99 14.53 18.64
C ASP A 188 2.91 15.34 17.72
N PHE A 189 2.39 15.70 16.55
CA PHE A 189 3.17 16.37 15.51
C PHE A 189 3.66 17.78 15.90
N ASP A 190 2.90 18.50 16.72
CA ASP A 190 3.29 19.84 17.18
C ASP A 190 4.52 19.79 18.09
N GLN A 191 4.58 18.83 19.01
CA GLN A 191 5.79 18.64 19.83
C GLN A 191 6.95 18.14 18.98
N ALA A 192 6.70 17.24 18.02
CA ALA A 192 7.74 16.76 17.11
C ALA A 192 8.44 17.93 16.39
N LEU A 193 7.67 18.86 15.81
CA LEU A 193 8.23 20.04 15.15
C LEU A 193 9.05 20.92 16.10
N ARG A 194 8.55 21.20 17.31
CA ARG A 194 9.29 22.00 18.31
C ARG A 194 10.63 21.38 18.68
N TYR A 195 10.68 20.07 18.85
CA TYR A 195 11.91 19.38 19.22
C TYR A 195 12.88 19.24 18.04
N TYR A 196 12.40 19.12 16.81
CA TYR A 196 13.26 19.25 15.63
C TYR A 196 13.84 20.67 15.49
N GLU A 197 13.05 21.72 15.73
CA GLU A 197 13.55 23.10 15.76
C GLU A 197 14.65 23.26 16.82
N LYS A 198 14.46 22.66 18.01
CA LYS A 198 15.49 22.64 19.06
C LYS A 198 16.75 21.90 18.59
N ALA A 199 16.64 20.72 17.99
CA ALA A 199 17.77 19.97 17.45
C ALA A 199 18.53 20.76 16.37
N LEU A 200 17.81 21.42 15.46
CA LEU A 200 18.37 22.29 14.42
C LEU A 200 19.03 23.55 14.98
N SER A 201 18.53 24.09 16.11
CA SER A 201 19.17 25.23 16.77
C SER A 201 20.55 24.88 17.35
N LEU A 202 20.76 23.60 17.70
CA LEU A 202 22.02 23.07 18.22
C LEU A 202 22.95 22.59 17.09
N ASN A 203 22.39 21.97 16.05
CA ASN A 203 23.13 21.53 14.87
C ASN A 203 22.30 21.74 13.58
N GLY A 204 22.36 22.97 13.05
CA GLY A 204 21.58 23.37 11.87
C GLY A 204 22.08 22.79 10.55
N THR A 205 23.23 22.10 10.56
CA THR A 205 23.86 21.50 9.37
C THR A 205 23.59 19.99 9.24
N ASN A 206 22.66 19.44 10.02
CA ASN A 206 22.28 18.04 9.91
C ASN A 206 21.05 17.88 8.99
N PRO A 207 21.18 17.28 7.79
CA PRO A 207 20.07 17.14 6.85
C PRO A 207 18.97 16.18 7.34
N ILE A 208 19.31 15.27 8.26
CA ILE A 208 18.37 14.27 8.81
C ILE A 208 17.24 14.97 9.59
N TYR A 209 17.55 16.05 10.33
CA TYR A 209 16.55 16.77 11.13
C TYR A 209 15.57 17.53 10.23
N TRP A 210 16.05 18.17 9.17
CA TRP A 210 15.19 18.78 8.16
C TRP A 210 14.30 17.75 7.44
N ASN A 211 14.85 16.59 7.09
CA ASN A 211 14.05 15.51 6.52
C ASN A 211 12.98 15.00 7.50
N GLY A 212 13.31 14.86 8.79
CA GLY A 212 12.36 14.51 9.84
C GLY A 212 11.23 15.53 10.02
N MET A 213 11.54 16.83 9.97
CA MET A 213 10.51 17.89 9.92
C MET A 213 9.63 17.77 8.67
N GLY A 214 10.23 17.50 7.51
CA GLY A 214 9.50 17.30 6.26
C GLY A 214 8.48 16.18 6.36
N ILE A 215 8.86 15.04 6.93
CA ILE A 215 7.95 13.90 7.17
C ILE A 215 6.82 14.32 8.11
N THR A 216 7.14 15.07 9.17
CA THR A 216 6.14 15.56 10.14
C THR A 216 5.13 16.51 9.49
N PHE A 217 5.59 17.43 8.63
CA PHE A 217 4.71 18.33 7.88
C PHE A 217 3.85 17.57 6.86
N GLU A 218 4.38 16.53 6.24
CA GLU A 218 3.63 15.67 5.32
C GLU A 218 2.50 14.92 6.04
N GLU A 219 2.75 14.38 7.24
CA GLU A 219 1.74 13.73 8.08
C GLU A 219 0.63 14.71 8.54
N LEU A 220 0.95 16.00 8.63
CA LEU A 220 0.00 17.10 8.89
C LEU A 220 -0.71 17.63 7.62
N ASP A 221 -0.47 17.03 6.45
CA ASP A 221 -0.93 17.51 5.13
C ASP A 221 -0.51 18.96 4.81
N ARG A 222 0.57 19.45 5.45
CA ARG A 222 1.19 20.75 5.19
C ARG A 222 2.24 20.63 4.09
N LEU A 223 1.78 20.36 2.87
CA LEU A 223 2.62 19.96 1.75
C LEU A 223 3.70 21.01 1.40
N ASP A 224 3.38 22.31 1.42
CA ASP A 224 4.36 23.37 1.11
C ASP A 224 5.50 23.41 2.13
N ASP A 225 5.19 23.28 3.43
CA ASP A 225 6.19 23.24 4.49
C ASP A 225 7.08 21.99 4.39
N ALA A 226 6.46 20.83 4.08
CA ALA A 226 7.20 19.59 3.83
C ALA A 226 8.18 19.74 2.66
N PHE A 227 7.72 20.30 1.54
CA PHE A 227 8.55 20.58 0.38
C PHE A 227 9.73 21.50 0.73
N HIS A 228 9.48 22.56 1.50
CA HIS A 228 10.53 23.46 1.97
C HIS A 228 11.56 22.77 2.86
N ALA A 229 11.12 21.94 3.81
CA ALA A 229 12.01 21.20 4.70
C ALA A 229 12.91 20.22 3.93
N TYR A 230 12.35 19.46 2.97
CA TYR A 230 13.17 18.59 2.11
C TYR A 230 14.14 19.38 1.23
N CYS A 231 13.77 20.57 0.76
CA CYS A 231 14.71 21.45 0.06
C CYS A 231 15.89 21.89 0.95
N GLN A 232 15.66 22.16 2.24
CA GLN A 232 16.73 22.46 3.19
C GLN A 232 17.66 21.25 3.39
N ALA A 233 17.09 20.05 3.56
CA ALA A 233 17.88 18.82 3.69
C ALA A 233 18.80 18.60 2.48
N ILE A 234 18.26 18.75 1.26
CA ILE A 234 19.03 18.63 0.00
C ILE A 234 20.06 19.76 -0.16
N GLY A 235 19.74 20.97 0.30
CA GLY A 235 20.66 22.10 0.29
C GLY A 235 21.89 21.89 1.19
N ILE A 236 21.71 21.17 2.29
CA ILE A 236 22.79 20.78 3.21
C ILE A 236 23.57 19.59 2.66
N ASP A 237 22.87 18.54 2.20
CA ASP A 237 23.47 17.36 1.60
C ASP A 237 22.79 16.98 0.27
N SER A 238 23.43 17.37 -0.84
CA SER A 238 22.97 17.05 -2.19
C SER A 238 23.05 15.55 -2.55
N GLY A 239 23.70 14.75 -1.70
CA GLY A 239 23.86 13.31 -1.81
C GLY A 239 22.87 12.50 -0.96
N TYR A 240 21.85 13.14 -0.35
CA TYR A 240 20.91 12.47 0.55
C TYR A 240 19.68 11.89 -0.19
N PRO A 241 19.65 10.60 -0.56
CA PRO A 241 18.60 10.02 -1.39
C PRO A 241 17.20 10.08 -0.77
N ASP A 242 17.08 9.92 0.55
CA ASP A 242 15.78 9.94 1.26
C ASP A 242 15.06 11.27 1.06
N ALA A 243 15.78 12.40 1.12
CA ALA A 243 15.17 13.71 0.96
C ALA A 243 14.62 13.93 -0.46
N TYR A 244 15.29 13.39 -1.50
CA TYR A 244 14.75 13.43 -2.86
C TYR A 244 13.51 12.54 -3.00
N ASN A 245 13.55 11.31 -2.48
CA ASN A 245 12.40 10.41 -2.52
C ASN A 245 11.18 11.01 -1.81
N ASN A 246 11.38 11.57 -0.62
CA ASN A 246 10.28 12.14 0.17
C ASN A 246 9.75 13.44 -0.45
N ARG A 247 10.63 14.28 -1.02
CA ARG A 247 10.19 15.46 -1.78
C ARG A 247 9.40 15.07 -3.02
N ALA A 248 9.80 14.00 -3.71
CA ALA A 248 9.06 13.47 -4.85
C ALA A 248 7.65 13.00 -4.44
N ASN A 249 7.49 12.30 -3.32
CA ASN A 249 6.18 11.90 -2.79
C ASN A 249 5.27 13.13 -2.60
N VAL A 250 5.79 14.20 -1.99
CA VAL A 250 5.07 15.47 -1.79
C VAL A 250 4.74 16.15 -3.12
N LEU A 251 5.67 16.15 -4.08
CA LEU A 251 5.44 16.70 -5.42
C LEU A 251 4.33 15.94 -6.18
N VAL A 252 4.21 14.62 -6.01
CA VAL A 252 3.08 13.84 -6.55
C VAL A 252 1.77 14.32 -5.93
N LYS A 253 1.70 14.46 -4.60
CA LYS A 253 0.50 14.99 -3.91
C LYS A 253 0.11 16.41 -4.37
N MET A 254 1.10 17.22 -4.75
CA MET A 254 0.89 18.55 -5.34
C MET A 254 0.55 18.54 -6.85
N GLY A 255 0.50 17.38 -7.51
CA GLY A 255 0.28 17.26 -8.96
C GLY A 255 1.48 17.66 -9.83
N LYS A 256 2.67 17.83 -9.24
CA LYS A 256 3.92 18.26 -9.92
C LYS A 256 4.71 17.05 -10.45
N HIS A 257 4.07 16.25 -11.31
CA HIS A 257 4.57 14.92 -11.70
C HIS A 257 5.96 14.93 -12.37
N TRP A 258 6.27 15.92 -13.22
CA TRP A 258 7.58 16.01 -13.88
C TRP A 258 8.73 16.24 -12.88
N GLN A 259 8.49 17.09 -11.87
CA GLN A 259 9.49 17.35 -10.83
C GLN A 259 9.67 16.13 -9.92
N ALA A 260 8.57 15.44 -9.59
CA ALA A 260 8.62 14.21 -8.82
C ALA A 260 9.43 13.11 -9.52
N GLU A 261 9.24 12.94 -10.84
CA GLU A 261 10.01 11.96 -11.62
C GLU A 261 11.52 12.25 -11.60
N ASP A 262 11.93 13.52 -11.73
CA ASP A 262 13.35 13.88 -11.66
C ASP A 262 13.96 13.58 -10.29
N ASP A 263 13.22 13.90 -9.22
CA ASP A 263 13.65 13.63 -7.85
C ASP A 263 13.74 12.12 -7.56
N TYR A 264 12.75 11.31 -7.94
CA TYR A 264 12.85 9.86 -7.82
C TYR A 264 14.04 9.30 -8.61
N LYS A 265 14.23 9.75 -9.86
CA LYS A 265 15.38 9.36 -10.68
C LYS A 265 16.70 9.78 -10.03
N LYS A 266 16.74 10.91 -9.31
CA LYS A 266 17.92 11.33 -8.54
C LYS A 266 18.15 10.42 -7.33
N ALA A 267 17.10 10.09 -6.58
CA ALA A 267 17.19 9.19 -5.42
C ALA A 267 17.77 7.82 -5.80
N VAL A 268 17.25 7.16 -6.86
CA VAL A 268 17.74 5.84 -7.29
C VAL A 268 19.13 5.87 -7.95
N ARG A 269 19.57 7.03 -8.43
CA ARG A 269 20.97 7.22 -8.90
C ARG A 269 21.94 7.39 -7.73
N LEU A 270 21.51 8.04 -6.65
CA LEU A 270 22.31 8.22 -5.43
C LEU A 270 22.41 6.91 -4.65
N ASP A 271 21.31 6.17 -4.55
CA ASP A 271 21.27 4.83 -3.95
C ASP A 271 20.60 3.81 -4.89
N PRO A 272 21.40 3.03 -5.64
CA PRO A 272 20.89 1.96 -6.50
C PRO A 272 20.22 0.80 -5.76
N GLN A 273 20.33 0.73 -4.43
CA GLN A 273 19.69 -0.29 -3.58
C GLN A 273 18.43 0.25 -2.88
N TYR A 274 17.90 1.40 -3.31
CA TYR A 274 16.74 2.01 -2.68
C TYR A 274 15.41 1.45 -3.23
N ALA A 275 14.98 0.30 -2.70
CA ALA A 275 13.79 -0.41 -3.19
C ALA A 275 12.52 0.45 -3.23
N SER A 276 12.22 1.21 -2.15
CA SER A 276 11.01 2.04 -2.07
C SER A 276 11.03 3.18 -3.09
N ALA A 277 12.18 3.78 -3.40
CA ALA A 277 12.27 4.81 -4.42
C ALA A 277 12.01 4.25 -5.83
N PHE A 278 12.48 3.03 -6.13
CA PHE A 278 12.10 2.34 -7.37
C PHE A 278 10.61 2.03 -7.42
N ASN A 279 10.02 1.56 -6.32
CA ASN A 279 8.58 1.30 -6.26
C ASN A 279 7.76 2.59 -6.47
N ASN A 280 8.13 3.69 -5.83
CA ASN A 280 7.41 4.97 -5.97
C ASN A 280 7.57 5.57 -7.37
N LEU A 281 8.75 5.46 -7.98
CA LEU A 281 8.95 5.83 -9.38
C LEU A 281 8.08 4.98 -10.31
N GLY A 282 8.04 3.67 -10.08
CA GLY A 282 7.20 2.75 -10.83
C GLY A 282 5.71 3.12 -10.76
N ALA A 283 5.22 3.51 -9.58
CA ALA A 283 3.84 3.95 -9.38
C ALA A 283 3.52 5.21 -10.19
N LEU A 284 4.38 6.23 -10.11
CA LEU A 284 4.23 7.45 -10.89
C LEU A 284 4.21 7.17 -12.41
N LEU A 285 5.07 6.27 -12.88
CA LEU A 285 5.13 5.89 -14.30
C LEU A 285 3.91 5.09 -14.74
N TYR A 286 3.41 4.20 -13.87
CA TYR A 286 2.21 3.40 -14.12
C TYR A 286 0.97 4.30 -14.27
N ASP A 287 0.81 5.30 -13.39
CA ASP A 287 -0.28 6.27 -13.45
C ASP A 287 -0.23 7.15 -14.71
N GLN A 288 0.95 7.30 -15.32
CA GLN A 288 1.15 7.97 -16.61
C GLN A 288 1.02 7.02 -17.81
N GLU A 289 0.56 5.78 -17.59
CA GLU A 289 0.42 4.72 -18.61
C GLU A 289 1.75 4.34 -19.31
N ARG A 290 2.89 4.62 -18.66
CA ARG A 290 4.25 4.22 -19.12
C ARG A 290 4.62 2.85 -18.56
N TYR A 291 3.85 1.84 -18.95
CA TYR A 291 3.86 0.52 -18.31
C TYR A 291 5.20 -0.22 -18.41
N GLU A 292 5.93 -0.11 -19.52
CA GLU A 292 7.24 -0.75 -19.68
C GLU A 292 8.29 -0.19 -18.71
N GLU A 293 8.36 1.13 -18.57
CA GLU A 293 9.29 1.78 -17.63
C GLU A 293 8.89 1.49 -16.17
N ALA A 294 7.58 1.44 -15.88
CA ALA A 294 7.07 1.06 -14.57
C ALA A 294 7.45 -0.38 -14.21
N LEU A 295 7.29 -1.33 -15.16
CA LEU A 295 7.66 -2.73 -14.99
C LEU A 295 9.15 -2.89 -14.66
N GLU A 296 10.03 -2.15 -15.34
CA GLU A 296 11.48 -2.16 -15.03
C GLU A 296 11.77 -1.68 -13.61
N CYS A 297 11.10 -0.61 -13.17
CA CYS A 297 11.26 -0.05 -11.83
C CYS A 297 10.78 -1.04 -10.76
N TYR A 298 9.58 -1.61 -10.92
CA TYR A 298 9.05 -2.61 -9.99
C TYR A 298 9.88 -3.88 -9.93
N ARG A 299 10.42 -4.36 -11.06
CA ARG A 299 11.35 -5.50 -11.07
C ARG A 299 12.61 -5.21 -10.26
N LYS A 300 13.19 -4.01 -10.39
CA LYS A 300 14.35 -3.61 -9.57
C LYS A 300 13.99 -3.55 -8.09
N ALA A 301 12.86 -2.93 -7.72
CA ALA A 301 12.38 -2.89 -6.35
C ALA A 301 12.23 -4.30 -5.75
N PHE A 302 11.63 -5.22 -6.52
CA PHE A 302 11.42 -6.61 -6.10
C PHE A 302 12.74 -7.39 -5.94
N ILE A 303 13.71 -7.20 -6.84
CA ILE A 303 15.04 -7.83 -6.71
C ILE A 303 15.75 -7.37 -5.43
N ILE A 304 15.63 -6.09 -5.08
CA ILE A 304 16.26 -5.51 -3.89
C ILE A 304 15.53 -5.98 -2.62
N ASN A 305 14.20 -5.94 -2.59
CA ASN A 305 13.39 -6.34 -1.44
C ASN A 305 12.17 -7.20 -1.87
N PRO A 306 12.33 -8.53 -1.99
CA PRO A 306 11.25 -9.41 -2.44
C PRO A 306 10.18 -9.70 -1.38
N LYS A 307 10.33 -9.17 -0.16
CA LYS A 307 9.40 -9.40 0.97
C LYS A 307 8.47 -8.22 1.26
N GLN A 308 8.42 -7.23 0.37
CA GLN A 308 7.47 -6.12 0.48
C GLN A 308 6.21 -6.43 -0.33
N ALA A 309 5.07 -6.55 0.36
CA ALA A 309 3.80 -6.94 -0.24
C ALA A 309 3.32 -5.93 -1.31
N GLU A 310 3.52 -4.64 -1.07
CA GLU A 310 3.15 -3.55 -1.97
C GLU A 310 3.96 -3.59 -3.28
N THR A 311 5.26 -3.89 -3.19
CA THR A 311 6.10 -4.10 -4.39
C THR A 311 5.60 -5.29 -5.19
N CYS A 312 5.23 -6.40 -4.55
CA CYS A 312 4.66 -7.56 -5.23
C CYS A 312 3.34 -7.23 -5.94
N SER A 313 2.43 -6.49 -5.29
CA SER A 313 1.15 -6.11 -5.90
C SER A 313 1.33 -5.15 -7.07
N ASN A 314 2.21 -4.17 -6.94
CA ASN A 314 2.48 -3.21 -7.99
C ASN A 314 3.18 -3.87 -9.20
N LEU A 315 4.11 -4.78 -8.94
CA LEU A 315 4.72 -5.59 -10.00
C LEU A 315 3.68 -6.47 -10.70
N ALA A 316 2.77 -7.09 -9.96
CA ALA A 316 1.70 -7.90 -10.52
C ALA A 316 0.80 -7.08 -11.47
N MET A 317 0.47 -5.84 -11.10
CA MET A 317 -0.29 -4.93 -11.96
C MET A 317 0.45 -4.65 -13.27
N ALA A 318 1.73 -4.28 -13.21
CA ALA A 318 2.53 -3.99 -14.40
C ALA A 318 2.75 -5.23 -15.29
N VAL A 319 2.96 -6.41 -14.69
CA VAL A 319 3.11 -7.70 -15.40
C VAL A 319 1.81 -8.09 -16.11
N LYS A 320 0.64 -7.85 -15.48
CA LYS A 320 -0.66 -8.07 -16.11
C LYS A 320 -0.82 -7.20 -17.36
N GLU A 321 -0.51 -5.91 -17.27
CA GLU A 321 -0.57 -4.98 -18.42
C GLU A 321 0.44 -5.36 -19.52
N ALA A 322 1.59 -5.94 -19.16
CA ALA A 322 2.56 -6.48 -20.11
C ALA A 322 2.13 -7.80 -20.78
N GLY A 323 0.95 -8.35 -20.43
CA GLY A 323 0.36 -9.52 -21.09
C GLY A 323 0.76 -10.88 -20.50
N ASP A 324 1.30 -10.93 -19.29
CA ASP A 324 1.56 -12.19 -18.56
C ASP A 324 0.65 -12.34 -17.33
N PRO A 325 -0.64 -12.69 -17.52
CA PRO A 325 -1.57 -12.84 -16.40
C PRO A 325 -1.20 -14.00 -15.46
N ALA A 326 -0.44 -14.99 -15.92
CA ALA A 326 -0.02 -16.11 -15.08
C ALA A 326 1.00 -15.68 -14.01
N GLU A 327 2.02 -14.91 -14.42
CA GLU A 327 3.00 -14.34 -13.50
C GLU A 327 2.31 -13.34 -12.54
N ALA A 328 1.40 -12.50 -13.06
CA ALA A 328 0.64 -11.55 -12.24
C ALA A 328 -0.15 -12.23 -11.11
N VAL A 329 -0.86 -13.33 -11.40
CA VAL A 329 -1.59 -14.11 -10.38
C VAL A 329 -0.64 -14.61 -9.29
N GLY A 330 0.53 -15.15 -9.65
CA GLY A 330 1.53 -15.62 -8.69
C GLY A 330 2.06 -14.50 -7.77
N LEU A 331 2.27 -13.31 -8.33
CA LEU A 331 2.71 -12.14 -7.57
C LEU A 331 1.62 -11.61 -6.63
N TYR A 332 0.35 -11.58 -7.04
CA TYR A 332 -0.76 -11.22 -6.15
C TYR A 332 -0.91 -12.21 -4.99
N PHE A 333 -0.76 -13.51 -5.24
CA PHE A 333 -0.70 -14.50 -4.16
C PHE A 333 0.46 -14.26 -3.19
N THR A 334 1.63 -13.88 -3.72
CA THR A 334 2.79 -13.55 -2.88
C THR A 334 2.51 -12.32 -2.03
N ALA A 335 1.91 -11.28 -2.61
CA ALA A 335 1.50 -10.08 -1.88
C ALA A 335 0.51 -10.39 -0.75
N LEU A 336 -0.52 -11.19 -1.03
CA LEU A 336 -1.53 -11.61 -0.05
C LEU A 336 -0.93 -12.55 1.02
N HIS A 337 0.08 -13.34 0.69
CA HIS A 337 0.79 -14.17 1.68
C HIS A 337 1.64 -13.32 2.63
N LEU A 338 2.32 -12.29 2.10
CA LEU A 338 3.12 -11.35 2.89
C LEU A 338 2.26 -10.43 3.75
N ASN A 339 1.11 -9.98 3.22
CA ASN A 339 0.15 -9.14 3.94
C ASN A 339 -1.30 -9.49 3.54
N PRO A 340 -1.97 -10.36 4.32
CA PRO A 340 -3.37 -10.72 4.08
C PRO A 340 -4.37 -9.56 4.23
N ALA A 341 -3.97 -8.43 4.81
CA ALA A 341 -4.84 -7.27 4.99
C ALA A 341 -4.97 -6.40 3.74
N LEU A 342 -4.25 -6.69 2.66
CA LEU A 342 -4.34 -5.98 1.38
C LEU A 342 -5.62 -6.37 0.60
N THR A 343 -6.78 -6.10 1.18
CA THR A 343 -8.10 -6.52 0.67
C THR A 343 -8.39 -6.08 -0.76
N LYS A 344 -7.91 -4.88 -1.15
CA LYS A 344 -8.04 -4.34 -2.51
C LYS A 344 -7.44 -5.26 -3.59
N ILE A 345 -6.43 -6.08 -3.24
CA ILE A 345 -5.75 -6.98 -4.19
C ILE A 345 -6.68 -8.08 -4.73
N HIS A 346 -7.69 -8.49 -3.97
CA HIS A 346 -8.60 -9.55 -4.39
C HIS A 346 -9.30 -9.25 -5.72
N HIS A 347 -9.65 -7.99 -5.99
CA HIS A 347 -10.23 -7.59 -7.28
C HIS A 347 -9.23 -7.65 -8.43
N TYR A 348 -7.99 -7.22 -8.20
CA TYR A 348 -6.94 -7.31 -9.21
C TYR A 348 -6.56 -8.76 -9.52
N LEU A 349 -6.55 -9.63 -8.50
CA LEU A 349 -6.37 -11.07 -8.65
C LEU A 349 -7.52 -11.71 -9.43
N ALA A 350 -8.78 -11.33 -9.15
CA ALA A 350 -9.94 -11.78 -9.90
C ALA A 350 -9.80 -11.45 -11.40
N GLN A 351 -9.44 -10.20 -11.73
CA GLN A 351 -9.25 -9.78 -13.12
C GLN A 351 -8.11 -10.56 -13.79
N ALA A 352 -6.97 -10.71 -13.12
CA ALA A 352 -5.84 -11.47 -13.66
C ALA A 352 -6.18 -12.95 -13.90
N LEU A 353 -7.01 -13.55 -13.05
CA LEU A 353 -7.51 -14.92 -13.26
C LEU A 353 -8.47 -15.02 -14.45
N TYR A 354 -9.35 -14.03 -14.65
CA TYR A 354 -10.20 -13.97 -15.84
C TYR A 354 -9.35 -13.81 -17.11
N ASP A 355 -8.37 -12.91 -17.10
CA ASP A 355 -7.44 -12.70 -18.22
C ASP A 355 -6.65 -13.98 -18.52
N LEU A 356 -6.16 -14.68 -17.48
CA LEU A 356 -5.49 -15.96 -17.62
C LEU A 356 -6.41 -17.02 -18.23
N TYR A 357 -7.65 -17.13 -17.77
CA TYR A 357 -8.60 -18.12 -18.30
C TYR A 357 -8.92 -17.88 -19.78
N GLN A 358 -8.96 -16.62 -20.22
CA GLN A 358 -9.24 -16.24 -21.60
C GLN A 358 -8.01 -16.27 -22.51
N SER A 359 -6.81 -16.47 -21.95
CA SER A 359 -5.55 -16.56 -22.69
C SER A 359 -5.54 -17.75 -23.66
N GLU A 360 -4.87 -17.58 -24.80
CA GLU A 360 -4.69 -18.62 -25.82
C GLU A 360 -3.55 -19.61 -25.47
N GLN A 361 -2.88 -19.42 -24.33
CA GLN A 361 -1.83 -20.33 -23.87
C GLN A 361 -2.39 -21.73 -23.57
N ASN A 362 -1.60 -22.76 -23.88
CA ASN A 362 -1.94 -24.14 -23.52
C ASN A 362 -2.12 -24.26 -22.00
N ASP A 363 -3.14 -24.99 -21.57
CA ASP A 363 -3.48 -25.25 -20.16
C ASP A 363 -3.88 -24.00 -19.33
N ALA A 364 -4.04 -22.83 -19.95
CA ALA A 364 -4.35 -21.58 -19.24
C ALA A 364 -5.67 -21.67 -18.44
N ARG A 365 -6.72 -22.25 -19.03
CA ARG A 365 -8.00 -22.49 -18.36
C ARG A 365 -7.87 -23.41 -17.15
N GLU A 366 -7.19 -24.54 -17.31
CA GLU A 366 -6.99 -25.49 -16.21
C GLU A 366 -6.16 -24.86 -15.08
N THR A 367 -5.16 -24.07 -15.45
CA THR A 367 -4.30 -23.33 -14.51
C THR A 367 -5.08 -22.28 -13.74
N ALA A 368 -5.89 -21.45 -14.43
CA ALA A 368 -6.74 -20.46 -13.80
C ALA A 368 -7.74 -21.09 -12.81
N VAL A 369 -8.39 -22.21 -13.18
CA VAL A 369 -9.29 -22.94 -12.28
C VAL A 369 -8.55 -23.46 -11.06
N LYS A 370 -7.39 -24.11 -11.22
CA LYS A 370 -6.57 -24.60 -10.10
C LYS A 370 -6.13 -23.47 -9.17
N LEU A 371 -5.76 -22.32 -9.72
CA LEU A 371 -5.35 -21.15 -8.94
C LEU A 371 -6.53 -20.53 -8.19
N ALA A 372 -7.72 -20.43 -8.80
CA ALA A 372 -8.92 -19.98 -8.12
C ALA A 372 -9.35 -20.94 -6.99
N GLN A 373 -9.23 -22.25 -7.18
CA GLN A 373 -9.47 -23.24 -6.12
C GLN A 373 -8.49 -23.07 -4.95
N LYS A 374 -7.21 -22.84 -5.24
CA LYS A 374 -6.22 -22.51 -4.20
C LYS A 374 -6.56 -21.19 -3.49
N TRP A 375 -7.03 -20.19 -4.22
CA TRP A 375 -7.45 -18.92 -3.65
C TRP A 375 -8.53 -19.12 -2.58
N VAL A 376 -9.57 -19.89 -2.91
CA VAL A 376 -10.64 -20.26 -1.96
C VAL A 376 -10.09 -21.06 -0.78
N GLN A 377 -9.11 -21.94 -0.97
CA GLN A 377 -8.49 -22.68 0.15
C GLN A 377 -7.74 -21.77 1.13
N PHE A 378 -7.04 -20.74 0.64
CA PHE A 378 -6.33 -19.79 1.50
C PHE A 378 -7.26 -18.74 2.11
N PHE A 379 -8.35 -18.39 1.43
CA PHE A 379 -9.30 -17.35 1.82
C PHE A 379 -10.74 -17.86 1.70
N PRO A 380 -11.15 -18.83 2.55
CA PRO A 380 -12.44 -19.52 2.42
C PRO A 380 -13.65 -18.62 2.62
N ASP A 381 -13.50 -17.55 3.40
CA ASP A 381 -14.56 -16.59 3.72
C ASP A 381 -14.60 -15.40 2.74
N ASN A 382 -13.68 -15.33 1.76
CA ASN A 382 -13.65 -14.21 0.82
C ASN A 382 -14.70 -14.41 -0.30
N PRO A 383 -15.68 -13.51 -0.45
CA PRO A 383 -16.79 -13.69 -1.39
C PRO A 383 -16.33 -13.56 -2.85
N ILE A 384 -15.31 -12.76 -3.13
CA ILE A 384 -14.71 -12.62 -4.47
C ILE A 384 -14.04 -13.92 -4.90
N ALA A 385 -13.23 -14.52 -4.04
CA ALA A 385 -12.57 -15.79 -4.30
C ALA A 385 -13.60 -16.89 -4.63
N ALA A 386 -14.65 -16.99 -3.81
CA ALA A 386 -15.72 -17.96 -4.00
C ALA A 386 -16.46 -17.76 -5.34
N HIS A 387 -16.85 -16.53 -5.66
CA HIS A 387 -17.56 -16.19 -6.89
C HIS A 387 -16.70 -16.44 -8.14
N VAL A 388 -15.45 -15.96 -8.14
CA VAL A 388 -14.50 -16.16 -9.25
C VAL A 388 -14.25 -17.65 -9.48
N CYS A 389 -14.02 -18.43 -8.42
CA CYS A 389 -13.82 -19.86 -8.55
C CYS A 389 -15.01 -20.54 -9.23
N LYS A 390 -16.26 -20.20 -8.84
CA LYS A 390 -17.46 -20.76 -9.47
C LYS A 390 -17.61 -20.35 -10.93
N ALA A 391 -17.30 -19.10 -11.25
CA ALA A 391 -17.31 -18.59 -12.62
C ALA A 391 -16.32 -19.35 -13.52
N LEU A 392 -15.13 -19.68 -13.02
CA LEU A 392 -14.10 -20.38 -13.80
C LEU A 392 -14.35 -21.90 -13.90
N GLU A 393 -14.96 -22.52 -12.88
CA GLU A 393 -15.36 -23.93 -12.90
C GLU A 393 -16.48 -24.23 -13.91
N GLY A 394 -17.20 -23.20 -14.40
CA GLY A 394 -18.38 -23.36 -15.25
C GLY A 394 -19.59 -23.88 -14.48
N GLY A 395 -19.67 -23.60 -13.17
CA GLY A 395 -20.82 -23.96 -12.35
C GLY A 395 -22.03 -23.05 -12.61
N THR A 396 -23.21 -23.47 -12.14
CA THR A 396 -24.42 -22.65 -12.11
C THR A 396 -24.61 -22.03 -10.73
N LEU A 397 -24.89 -20.73 -10.69
CA LEU A 397 -25.26 -19.97 -9.49
C LEU A 397 -26.58 -19.26 -9.77
N GLU A 398 -27.49 -19.22 -8.79
CA GLU A 398 -28.77 -18.51 -8.98
C GLU A 398 -28.59 -16.99 -8.96
N ARG A 399 -27.68 -16.46 -8.14
CA ARG A 399 -27.27 -15.05 -8.12
C ARG A 399 -25.87 -14.93 -7.52
N ALA A 400 -25.22 -13.82 -7.79
CA ALA A 400 -24.07 -13.37 -7.02
C ALA A 400 -24.49 -13.13 -5.56
N SER A 401 -23.60 -13.38 -4.59
CA SER A 401 -23.87 -13.03 -3.19
C SER A 401 -23.82 -11.53 -2.99
N ASP A 402 -24.55 -11.05 -2.00
CA ASP A 402 -24.63 -9.63 -1.65
C ASP A 402 -23.26 -9.12 -1.21
N GLU A 403 -22.50 -9.94 -0.48
CA GLU A 403 -21.13 -9.63 -0.07
C GLU A 403 -20.20 -9.45 -1.26
N TYR A 404 -20.30 -10.32 -2.29
CA TYR A 404 -19.48 -10.18 -3.50
C TYR A 404 -19.80 -8.89 -4.24
N VAL A 405 -21.09 -8.62 -4.47
CA VAL A 405 -21.53 -7.43 -5.20
C VAL A 405 -21.11 -6.17 -4.45
N ARG A 406 -21.29 -6.12 -3.12
CA ARG A 406 -20.90 -5.00 -2.28
C ARG A 406 -19.38 -4.77 -2.30
N GLU A 407 -18.57 -5.80 -2.06
CA GLU A 407 -17.11 -5.68 -2.09
C GLU A 407 -16.62 -5.23 -3.47
N LEU A 408 -17.19 -5.79 -4.54
CA LEU A 408 -16.88 -5.39 -5.92
C LEU A 408 -17.07 -3.89 -6.10
N PHE A 409 -18.27 -3.37 -5.85
CA PHE A 409 -18.55 -1.96 -6.10
C PHE A 409 -17.88 -1.02 -5.10
N ASP A 410 -17.74 -1.40 -3.82
CA ASP A 410 -17.02 -0.60 -2.83
C ASP A 410 -15.52 -0.41 -3.17
N SER A 411 -14.93 -1.36 -3.90
CA SER A 411 -13.54 -1.28 -4.36
C SER A 411 -13.37 -0.38 -5.59
N PHE A 412 -14.41 -0.27 -6.43
CA PHE A 412 -14.38 0.51 -7.66
C PHE A 412 -14.91 1.94 -7.50
N ALA A 413 -15.61 2.27 -6.42
CA ALA A 413 -16.34 3.54 -6.29
C ALA A 413 -15.55 4.78 -6.70
N GLU A 414 -14.27 4.89 -6.31
CA GLU A 414 -13.41 6.04 -6.64
C GLU A 414 -12.96 6.08 -8.10
N SER A 415 -12.82 4.92 -8.76
CA SER A 415 -12.28 4.79 -10.12
C SER A 415 -13.35 4.40 -11.15
N PHE A 416 -14.59 4.19 -10.74
CA PHE A 416 -15.65 3.57 -11.53
C PHE A 416 -15.86 4.27 -12.87
N GLU A 417 -16.10 5.58 -12.86
CA GLU A 417 -16.37 6.32 -14.10
C GLU A 417 -15.14 6.43 -15.01
N SER A 418 -13.94 6.50 -14.43
CA SER A 418 -12.70 6.47 -15.22
C SER A 418 -12.54 5.13 -15.94
N THR A 419 -12.94 4.04 -15.29
CA THR A 419 -12.94 2.68 -15.86
C THR A 419 -13.97 2.56 -16.98
N LEU A 420 -15.18 3.08 -16.77
CA LEU A 420 -16.25 3.05 -17.79
C LEU A 420 -15.86 3.77 -19.10
N LYS A 421 -15.08 4.86 -19.01
CA LYS A 421 -14.56 5.57 -20.19
C LYS A 421 -13.59 4.73 -21.02
N LYS A 422 -12.87 3.78 -20.40
CA LYS A 422 -11.89 2.91 -21.08
C LYS A 422 -12.55 1.76 -21.86
N ILE A 423 -13.81 1.43 -21.54
CA ILE A 423 -14.53 0.28 -22.11
C ILE A 423 -15.66 0.68 -23.07
N SER A 424 -15.64 1.92 -23.59
CA SER A 424 -16.66 2.42 -24.52
C SER A 424 -18.09 2.13 -24.02
N TYR A 425 -18.38 2.40 -22.75
CA TYR A 425 -19.65 2.03 -22.10
C TYR A 425 -20.86 2.76 -22.72
N ARG A 426 -21.89 2.00 -23.16
CA ARG A 426 -23.01 2.54 -23.99
C ARG A 426 -24.38 2.53 -23.32
N VAL A 427 -24.54 1.89 -22.17
CA VAL A 427 -25.86 1.72 -21.54
C VAL A 427 -26.59 3.04 -21.28
N PRO A 428 -25.94 4.15 -20.85
CA PRO A 428 -26.62 5.44 -20.67
C PRO A 428 -27.23 5.98 -21.96
N ASP A 429 -26.55 5.82 -23.11
CA ASP A 429 -27.05 6.24 -24.41
C ASP A 429 -28.22 5.35 -24.88
N LEU A 430 -28.13 4.03 -24.63
CA LEU A 430 -29.20 3.08 -24.93
C LEU A 430 -30.45 3.38 -24.11
N LEU A 431 -30.29 3.70 -22.82
CA LEU A 431 -31.37 4.12 -21.93
C LEU A 431 -31.99 5.44 -22.42
N ALA A 432 -31.17 6.43 -22.79
CA ALA A 432 -31.66 7.70 -23.30
C ALA A 432 -32.54 7.55 -24.54
N ALA A 433 -32.12 6.70 -25.50
CA ALA A 433 -32.89 6.42 -26.71
C ALA A 433 -34.25 5.76 -26.43
N GLU A 434 -34.36 4.92 -25.39
CA GLU A 434 -35.63 4.33 -24.99
C GLU A 434 -36.51 5.33 -24.20
N MET A 435 -35.90 6.17 -23.37
CA MET A 435 -36.61 7.17 -22.57
C MET A 435 -37.35 8.22 -23.42
N GLU A 436 -36.88 8.53 -24.64
CA GLU A 436 -37.58 9.43 -25.58
C GLU A 436 -39.01 8.99 -25.91
N LYS A 437 -39.34 7.70 -25.74
CA LYS A 437 -40.66 7.13 -26.01
C LYS A 437 -41.62 7.32 -24.83
N PHE A 438 -41.11 7.69 -23.67
CA PHE A 438 -41.88 7.83 -22.43
C PHE A 438 -42.21 9.31 -22.15
N PRO A 439 -43.36 9.60 -21.52
CA PRO A 439 -43.70 10.96 -21.16
C PRO A 439 -42.83 11.46 -19.99
N ALA A 440 -42.75 12.77 -19.82
CA ALA A 440 -42.24 13.36 -18.59
C ALA A 440 -43.25 13.22 -17.44
N GLY A 441 -42.79 13.40 -16.21
CA GLY A 441 -43.62 13.37 -14.99
C GLY A 441 -43.75 12.00 -14.34
N LEU A 442 -42.82 11.07 -14.60
CA LEU A 442 -42.85 9.70 -14.08
C LEU A 442 -42.23 9.59 -12.69
N ARG A 443 -42.73 8.70 -11.84
CA ARG A 443 -42.01 8.27 -10.63
C ARG A 443 -41.02 7.18 -11.02
N ILE A 444 -39.73 7.50 -11.03
CA ILE A 444 -38.69 6.62 -11.57
C ILE A 444 -37.85 6.01 -10.43
N LEU A 445 -37.64 4.70 -10.53
CA LEU A 445 -36.61 3.98 -9.78
C LEU A 445 -35.40 3.70 -10.69
N ASP A 446 -34.23 4.18 -10.30
CA ASP A 446 -32.93 3.78 -10.84
C ASP A 446 -32.36 2.66 -9.95
N ALA A 447 -32.66 1.41 -10.31
CA ALA A 447 -32.27 0.24 -9.54
C ALA A 447 -30.85 -0.20 -9.96
N GLY A 448 -29.95 -0.28 -8.98
CA GLY A 448 -28.51 -0.42 -9.22
C GLY A 448 -27.90 0.87 -9.74
N CYS A 449 -28.21 2.01 -9.10
CA CYS A 449 -27.86 3.32 -9.63
C CYS A 449 -26.35 3.58 -9.73
N GLY A 450 -25.51 2.80 -9.03
CA GLY A 450 -24.06 2.97 -9.01
C GLY A 450 -23.67 4.39 -8.57
N THR A 451 -22.72 5.02 -9.27
CA THR A 451 -22.36 6.44 -9.05
C THR A 451 -23.41 7.42 -9.58
N GLY A 452 -24.56 6.95 -10.04
CA GLY A 452 -25.63 7.77 -10.61
C GLY A 452 -25.35 8.26 -12.02
N ILE A 453 -24.70 7.44 -12.85
CA ILE A 453 -24.35 7.81 -14.24
C ILE A 453 -25.59 8.02 -15.12
N ASN A 454 -26.67 7.28 -14.86
CA ASN A 454 -27.93 7.37 -15.58
C ASN A 454 -28.86 8.50 -15.07
N ALA A 455 -28.53 9.11 -13.93
CA ALA A 455 -29.39 10.07 -13.25
C ALA A 455 -29.77 11.28 -14.14
N SER A 456 -28.83 11.78 -14.94
CA SER A 456 -29.05 12.94 -15.81
C SER A 456 -30.10 12.66 -16.89
N VAL A 457 -30.08 11.46 -17.46
CA VAL A 457 -31.07 10.99 -18.44
C VAL A 457 -32.42 10.83 -17.76
N LEU A 458 -32.48 10.09 -16.66
CA LEU A 458 -33.73 9.77 -15.97
C LEU A 458 -34.42 11.02 -15.38
N LYS A 459 -33.65 11.96 -14.82
CA LYS A 459 -34.20 13.16 -14.17
C LYS A 459 -35.00 14.05 -15.12
N THR A 460 -34.71 14.03 -16.43
CA THR A 460 -35.45 14.82 -17.43
C THR A 460 -36.90 14.37 -17.60
N HIS A 461 -37.21 13.11 -17.27
CA HIS A 461 -38.54 12.53 -17.36
C HIS A 461 -39.18 12.31 -15.98
N ALA A 462 -38.39 12.40 -14.90
CA ALA A 462 -38.86 12.10 -13.56
C ALA A 462 -39.56 13.30 -12.89
N VAL A 463 -40.73 13.05 -12.27
CA VAL A 463 -41.25 13.93 -11.20
C VAL A 463 -40.55 13.63 -9.87
N THR A 464 -40.22 12.36 -9.64
CA THR A 464 -39.41 11.89 -8.52
C THR A 464 -38.45 10.82 -9.01
N LEU A 465 -37.16 10.95 -8.68
CA LEU A 465 -36.11 10.02 -9.00
C LEU A 465 -35.55 9.40 -7.72
N THR A 466 -35.77 8.10 -7.54
CA THR A 466 -35.19 7.32 -6.44
C THR A 466 -34.06 6.44 -6.98
N GLY A 467 -32.91 6.45 -6.31
CA GLY A 467 -31.79 5.55 -6.63
C GLY A 467 -31.59 4.53 -5.52
N VAL A 468 -31.34 3.28 -5.89
CA VAL A 468 -31.03 2.19 -4.95
C VAL A 468 -29.80 1.47 -5.43
N ASP A 469 -28.87 1.19 -4.53
CA ASP A 469 -27.67 0.39 -4.79
C ASP A 469 -27.29 -0.39 -3.54
N LEU A 470 -26.59 -1.52 -3.68
CA LEU A 470 -26.15 -2.30 -2.54
C LEU A 470 -24.90 -1.70 -1.86
N SER A 471 -24.13 -0.91 -2.60
CA SER A 471 -22.89 -0.26 -2.13
C SER A 471 -23.17 1.13 -1.55
N GLU A 472 -22.85 1.30 -0.26
CA GLU A 472 -22.94 2.61 0.41
C GLU A 472 -22.00 3.64 -0.23
N LYS A 473 -20.83 3.21 -0.72
CA LYS A 473 -19.88 4.11 -1.39
C LYS A 473 -20.40 4.59 -2.75
N MET A 474 -21.06 3.71 -3.51
CA MET A 474 -21.72 4.11 -4.75
C MET A 474 -22.84 5.12 -4.48
N ILE A 475 -23.65 4.88 -3.45
CA ILE A 475 -24.68 5.83 -3.01
C ILE A 475 -24.08 7.18 -2.60
N ALA A 476 -22.97 7.20 -1.86
CA ALA A 476 -22.25 8.42 -1.53
C ALA A 476 -21.81 9.18 -2.80
N ALA A 477 -21.24 8.50 -3.79
CA ALA A 477 -20.86 9.11 -5.07
C ALA A 477 -22.08 9.63 -5.86
N ALA A 478 -23.19 8.88 -5.90
CA ALA A 478 -24.43 9.32 -6.55
C ALA A 478 -25.03 10.56 -5.87
N LYS A 479 -24.90 10.66 -4.54
CA LYS A 479 -25.39 11.80 -3.76
C LYS A 479 -24.68 13.10 -4.15
N GLU A 480 -23.39 13.05 -4.45
CA GLU A 480 -22.61 14.24 -4.86
C GLU A 480 -23.13 14.87 -6.16
N LYS A 481 -23.80 14.10 -7.02
CA LYS A 481 -24.40 14.61 -8.26
C LYS A 481 -25.63 15.48 -8.01
N ASN A 482 -26.27 15.38 -6.85
CA ASN A 482 -27.47 16.15 -6.48
C ASN A 482 -28.64 16.03 -7.49
N LEU A 483 -28.82 14.85 -8.10
CA LEU A 483 -29.89 14.60 -9.09
C LEU A 483 -31.06 13.77 -8.52
N TYR A 484 -30.82 12.98 -7.48
CA TYR A 484 -31.81 12.11 -6.86
C TYR A 484 -32.62 12.82 -5.78
N ASP A 485 -33.91 12.48 -5.69
CA ASP A 485 -34.80 12.96 -4.63
C ASP A 485 -34.72 12.05 -3.39
N ARG A 486 -34.39 10.76 -3.60
CA ARG A 486 -34.17 9.73 -2.56
C ARG A 486 -33.05 8.79 -3.01
N LEU A 487 -32.15 8.44 -2.09
CA LEU A 487 -31.09 7.46 -2.31
C LEU A 487 -31.06 6.48 -1.14
N GLU A 488 -30.99 5.19 -1.42
CA GLU A 488 -30.95 4.14 -0.39
C GLU A 488 -29.92 3.07 -0.70
N ALA A 489 -29.19 2.66 0.35
CA ALA A 489 -28.33 1.49 0.30
C ALA A 489 -29.13 0.26 0.72
N ASP A 490 -29.67 -0.51 -0.25
CA ASP A 490 -30.49 -1.70 0.01
C ASP A 490 -30.41 -2.70 -1.16
N ASP A 491 -30.79 -3.96 -0.90
CA ASP A 491 -30.98 -4.96 -1.96
C ASP A 491 -32.20 -4.59 -2.82
N ILE A 492 -32.03 -4.62 -4.13
CA ILE A 492 -33.05 -4.18 -5.10
C ILE A 492 -34.33 -5.03 -4.97
N VAL A 493 -34.21 -6.35 -4.77
CA VAL A 493 -35.36 -7.25 -4.66
C VAL A 493 -36.16 -6.92 -3.39
N GLN A 494 -35.46 -6.73 -2.27
CA GLN A 494 -36.05 -6.33 -1.00
C GLN A 494 -36.71 -4.95 -1.11
N PHE A 495 -35.99 -3.95 -1.62
CA PHE A 495 -36.47 -2.58 -1.76
C PHE A 495 -37.76 -2.54 -2.60
N CYS A 496 -37.78 -3.20 -3.76
CA CYS A 496 -38.95 -3.24 -4.62
C CYS A 496 -40.16 -3.88 -3.92
N ARG A 497 -39.96 -4.97 -3.16
CA ARG A 497 -41.05 -5.62 -2.38
C ARG A 497 -41.62 -4.72 -1.28
N GLN A 498 -40.81 -3.84 -0.71
CA GLN A 498 -41.23 -2.91 0.34
C GLN A 498 -41.94 -1.66 -0.20
N ASN A 499 -41.83 -1.39 -1.50
CA ASN A 499 -42.41 -0.19 -2.15
C ASN A 499 -43.36 -0.59 -3.30
N PRO A 500 -44.46 -1.32 -3.03
CA PRO A 500 -45.42 -1.73 -4.06
C PRO A 500 -46.11 -0.52 -4.71
N ASP A 501 -46.45 -0.62 -6.01
CA ASP A 501 -47.16 0.39 -6.81
C ASP A 501 -46.59 1.84 -6.71
N SER A 502 -45.30 1.95 -6.39
CA SER A 502 -44.64 3.22 -6.06
C SER A 502 -44.00 3.89 -7.26
N PHE A 503 -43.73 3.15 -8.34
CA PHE A 503 -43.01 3.62 -9.51
C PHE A 503 -43.79 3.41 -10.80
N ASP A 504 -43.62 4.34 -11.74
CA ASP A 504 -44.17 4.26 -13.09
C ASP A 504 -43.11 3.73 -14.08
N PHE A 505 -41.83 3.85 -13.73
CA PHE A 505 -40.72 3.33 -14.51
C PHE A 505 -39.60 2.81 -13.61
N VAL A 506 -39.05 1.64 -13.92
CA VAL A 506 -37.84 1.10 -13.27
C VAL A 506 -36.74 0.91 -14.31
N ALA A 507 -35.60 1.57 -14.11
CA ALA A 507 -34.40 1.38 -14.91
C ALA A 507 -33.44 0.42 -14.19
N MET A 508 -32.95 -0.60 -14.89
CA MET A 508 -31.93 -1.54 -14.42
C MET A 508 -30.81 -1.65 -15.44
N ALA A 509 -29.79 -0.80 -15.29
CA ALA A 509 -28.57 -0.83 -16.10
C ALA A 509 -27.54 -1.75 -15.44
N ASP A 510 -27.17 -2.85 -16.10
CA ASP A 510 -26.16 -3.83 -15.64
C ASP A 510 -26.44 -4.44 -14.24
N VAL A 511 -27.71 -4.53 -13.86
CA VAL A 511 -28.11 -5.24 -12.63
C VAL A 511 -28.23 -6.73 -12.87
N ALA A 512 -28.92 -7.13 -13.94
CA ALA A 512 -29.20 -8.54 -14.20
C ALA A 512 -27.94 -9.37 -14.46
N CYS A 513 -26.81 -8.76 -14.84
CA CYS A 513 -25.55 -9.51 -14.98
C CYS A 513 -25.00 -10.04 -13.63
N TYR A 514 -25.65 -9.76 -12.50
CA TYR A 514 -25.39 -10.33 -11.18
C TYR A 514 -26.45 -11.34 -10.72
N PHE A 515 -27.46 -11.60 -11.53
CA PHE A 515 -28.53 -12.56 -11.26
C PHE A 515 -28.53 -13.63 -12.35
N GLY A 516 -28.35 -14.89 -11.99
CA GLY A 516 -28.61 -16.00 -12.91
C GLY A 516 -30.10 -16.16 -13.14
N LYS A 517 -30.80 -16.47 -12.04
CA LYS A 517 -32.24 -16.64 -11.98
C LYS A 517 -32.95 -15.28 -11.83
N LEU A 518 -33.66 -14.85 -12.87
CA LEU A 518 -34.25 -13.50 -12.95
C LEU A 518 -35.68 -13.41 -12.39
N GLU A 519 -36.37 -14.52 -12.15
CA GLU A 519 -37.76 -14.52 -11.68
C GLU A 519 -37.94 -13.71 -10.38
N PRO A 520 -37.14 -13.91 -9.31
CA PRO A 520 -37.34 -13.16 -8.07
C PRO A 520 -37.16 -11.64 -8.24
N LEU A 521 -36.23 -11.24 -9.13
CA LEU A 521 -35.98 -9.84 -9.46
C LEU A 521 -37.15 -9.24 -10.24
N MET A 522 -37.59 -9.92 -11.31
CA MET A 522 -38.66 -9.41 -12.15
C MET A 522 -40.03 -9.42 -11.46
N GLU A 523 -40.29 -10.40 -10.58
CA GLU A 523 -41.47 -10.40 -9.71
C GLU A 523 -41.48 -9.20 -8.77
N ALA A 524 -40.35 -8.90 -8.11
CA ALA A 524 -40.24 -7.75 -7.22
C ALA A 524 -40.39 -6.43 -7.97
N VAL A 525 -39.76 -6.28 -9.13
CA VAL A 525 -39.89 -5.09 -9.98
C VAL A 525 -41.33 -4.91 -10.45
N SER A 526 -41.99 -6.01 -10.86
CA SER A 526 -43.41 -5.97 -11.23
C SER A 526 -44.29 -5.52 -10.06
N MET A 527 -44.02 -5.95 -8.82
CA MET A 527 -44.75 -5.46 -7.64
C MET A 527 -44.55 -3.96 -7.37
N ALA A 528 -43.34 -3.45 -7.59
CA ALA A 528 -43.01 -2.05 -7.35
C ALA A 528 -43.61 -1.10 -8.41
N LEU A 529 -43.84 -1.61 -9.62
CA LEU A 529 -44.46 -0.89 -10.73
C LEU A 529 -45.98 -0.79 -10.60
N THR A 530 -46.54 0.36 -10.96
CA THR A 530 -47.99 0.53 -11.13
C THR A 530 -48.56 -0.36 -12.23
N GLU A 531 -49.89 -0.40 -12.33
CA GLU A 531 -50.62 -1.21 -13.32
C GLU A 531 -50.20 -0.98 -14.79
N LYS A 532 -49.68 0.21 -15.12
CA LYS A 532 -49.14 0.57 -16.45
C LYS A 532 -47.66 0.93 -16.40
N GLY A 533 -46.97 0.48 -15.35
CA GLY A 533 -45.56 0.77 -15.19
C GLY A 533 -44.71 -0.02 -16.20
N ALA A 534 -43.55 0.55 -16.53
CA ALA A 534 -42.60 -0.04 -17.47
C ALA A 534 -41.25 -0.32 -16.80
N VAL A 535 -40.53 -1.32 -17.33
CA VAL A 535 -39.17 -1.64 -16.94
C VAL A 535 -38.22 -1.53 -18.12
N PHE A 536 -37.07 -0.89 -17.90
CA PHE A 536 -35.90 -0.98 -18.76
C PHE A 536 -34.86 -1.87 -18.10
N LEU A 537 -34.30 -2.82 -18.85
CA LEU A 537 -33.31 -3.77 -18.37
C LEU A 537 -32.26 -4.04 -19.46
N THR A 538 -30.97 -4.05 -19.08
CA THR A 538 -29.90 -4.64 -19.93
C THR A 538 -29.46 -6.00 -19.41
N VAL A 539 -29.23 -6.94 -20.32
CA VAL A 539 -28.61 -8.25 -20.03
C VAL A 539 -27.47 -8.55 -20.99
N GLU A 540 -26.47 -9.32 -20.55
CA GLU A 540 -25.52 -9.93 -21.49
C GLU A 540 -26.19 -11.08 -22.24
N LYS A 541 -25.93 -11.19 -23.54
CA LYS A 541 -26.59 -12.17 -24.41
C LYS A 541 -25.93 -13.54 -24.30
N LEU A 542 -26.72 -14.56 -24.03
CA LEU A 542 -26.32 -15.97 -24.11
C LEU A 542 -26.80 -16.59 -25.43
N SER A 543 -25.85 -17.06 -26.23
CA SER A 543 -26.12 -17.77 -27.49
C SER A 543 -26.08 -19.29 -27.27
N SER A 544 -26.95 -19.83 -26.40
CA SER A 544 -27.09 -21.26 -26.14
C SER A 544 -28.53 -21.61 -25.76
N ASP A 545 -28.84 -22.91 -25.69
CA ASP A 545 -30.16 -23.42 -25.25
C ASP A 545 -30.35 -23.37 -23.72
N GLN A 546 -29.34 -22.91 -22.97
CA GLN A 546 -29.47 -22.71 -21.52
C GLN A 546 -30.26 -21.43 -21.22
N GLU A 547 -30.94 -21.40 -20.07
CA GLU A 547 -31.66 -20.22 -19.60
C GLU A 547 -30.71 -19.06 -19.31
N TYR A 548 -29.67 -19.36 -18.53
CA TYR A 548 -28.60 -18.43 -18.18
C TYR A 548 -27.29 -19.18 -17.91
N ALA A 549 -26.18 -18.45 -17.91
CA ALA A 549 -24.87 -18.99 -17.57
C ALA A 549 -24.00 -17.93 -16.88
N LEU A 550 -23.26 -18.36 -15.86
CA LEU A 550 -22.19 -17.56 -15.27
C LEU A 550 -20.96 -17.67 -16.18
N ARG A 551 -20.56 -16.55 -16.78
CA ARG A 551 -19.41 -16.51 -17.70
C ARG A 551 -18.11 -16.44 -16.93
N SER A 552 -17.01 -16.80 -17.59
CA SER A 552 -15.65 -16.62 -17.10
C SER A 552 -15.21 -15.15 -17.03
N SER A 553 -16.13 -14.19 -17.13
CA SER A 553 -15.96 -12.78 -16.76
C SER A 553 -16.52 -12.47 -15.35
N GLY A 554 -17.15 -13.46 -14.68
CA GLY A 554 -17.84 -13.26 -13.41
C GLY A 554 -19.26 -12.72 -13.53
N ARG A 555 -19.74 -12.44 -14.76
CA ARG A 555 -21.07 -11.91 -15.04
C ARG A 555 -21.99 -12.96 -15.64
N PHE A 556 -23.27 -12.88 -15.32
CA PHE A 556 -24.31 -13.71 -15.92
C PHE A 556 -24.72 -13.20 -17.30
N ALA A 557 -25.01 -14.14 -18.19
CA ALA A 557 -25.67 -13.89 -19.47
C ALA A 557 -26.94 -14.75 -19.58
N HIS A 558 -27.92 -14.26 -20.34
CA HIS A 558 -29.26 -14.83 -20.43
C HIS A 558 -29.67 -15.06 -21.88
N SER A 559 -30.40 -16.14 -22.13
CA SER A 559 -30.97 -16.39 -23.46
C SER A 559 -32.25 -15.60 -23.66
N GLU A 560 -32.53 -15.25 -24.91
CA GLU A 560 -33.72 -14.46 -25.27
C GLU A 560 -35.01 -15.19 -24.90
N SER A 561 -35.09 -16.50 -25.12
CA SER A 561 -36.24 -17.34 -24.76
C SER A 561 -36.52 -17.37 -23.25
N TYR A 562 -35.45 -17.34 -22.43
CA TYR A 562 -35.59 -17.27 -20.99
C TYR A 562 -36.14 -15.91 -20.55
N LEU A 563 -35.62 -14.81 -21.09
CA LEU A 563 -36.15 -13.47 -20.81
C LEU A 563 -37.64 -13.36 -21.16
N GLU A 564 -38.06 -13.91 -22.31
CA GLU A 564 -39.49 -13.91 -22.67
C GLU A 564 -40.37 -14.63 -21.65
N THR A 565 -39.86 -15.74 -21.11
CA THR A 565 -40.57 -16.57 -20.14
C THR A 565 -40.68 -15.83 -18.81
N VAL A 566 -39.57 -15.27 -18.32
CA VAL A 566 -39.52 -14.52 -17.05
C VAL A 566 -40.37 -13.25 -17.10
N LEU A 567 -40.31 -12.48 -18.19
CA LEU A 567 -41.13 -11.28 -18.35
C LEU A 567 -42.62 -11.62 -18.34
N ARG A 568 -43.00 -12.68 -19.05
CA ARG A 568 -44.40 -13.13 -19.11
C ARG A 568 -44.89 -13.61 -17.76
N SER A 569 -44.10 -14.41 -17.03
CA SER A 569 -44.49 -14.91 -15.71
C SER A 569 -44.60 -13.79 -14.67
N ALA A 570 -43.79 -12.73 -14.80
CA ALA A 570 -43.87 -11.54 -13.96
C ALA A 570 -45.00 -10.56 -14.35
N GLY A 571 -45.79 -10.85 -15.39
CA GLY A 571 -46.97 -10.04 -15.77
C GLY A 571 -46.70 -8.94 -16.80
N PHE A 572 -45.56 -8.96 -17.49
CA PHE A 572 -45.27 -8.05 -18.60
C PHE A 572 -45.79 -8.61 -19.93
N GLY A 573 -46.47 -7.80 -20.72
CA GLY A 573 -47.08 -8.23 -21.98
C GLY A 573 -46.50 -7.59 -23.23
N GLU A 574 -46.56 -6.26 -23.32
CA GLU A 574 -45.87 -5.53 -24.39
C GLU A 574 -44.38 -5.48 -24.06
N LYS A 575 -43.55 -5.96 -24.98
CA LYS A 575 -42.09 -5.98 -24.82
C LYS A 575 -41.35 -5.69 -26.11
N SER A 576 -40.27 -4.93 -25.99
CA SER A 576 -39.22 -4.76 -26.97
C SER A 576 -37.95 -5.41 -26.44
N MET A 577 -37.33 -6.26 -27.26
CA MET A 577 -36.02 -6.87 -26.97
C MET A 577 -35.11 -6.62 -28.17
N THR A 578 -34.15 -5.72 -28.00
CA THR A 578 -33.27 -5.27 -29.09
C THR A 578 -31.83 -5.70 -28.80
N PRO A 579 -31.19 -6.50 -29.68
CA PRO A 579 -29.77 -6.77 -29.57
C PRO A 579 -28.94 -5.49 -29.63
N ALA A 580 -27.99 -5.33 -28.72
CA ALA A 580 -27.12 -4.17 -28.66
C ALA A 580 -25.73 -4.54 -28.13
N VAL A 581 -24.73 -3.74 -28.50
CA VAL A 581 -23.41 -3.79 -27.86
C VAL A 581 -23.48 -2.91 -26.61
N LEU A 582 -23.28 -3.51 -25.44
CA LEU A 582 -23.37 -2.79 -24.16
C LEU A 582 -22.10 -2.00 -23.85
N ARG A 583 -20.94 -2.60 -24.18
CA ARG A 583 -19.59 -2.08 -23.93
C ARG A 583 -18.56 -2.84 -24.75
N GLU A 584 -17.32 -2.39 -24.73
CA GLU A 584 -16.15 -3.08 -25.27
C GLU A 584 -15.24 -3.55 -24.13
N GLU A 585 -14.86 -4.82 -24.12
CA GLU A 585 -13.89 -5.37 -23.16
C GLU A 585 -12.70 -5.96 -23.93
N ASN A 586 -11.48 -5.49 -23.63
CA ASN A 586 -10.26 -5.94 -24.30
C ASN A 586 -10.36 -5.88 -25.84
N GLY A 587 -10.99 -4.81 -26.35
CA GLY A 587 -11.22 -4.59 -27.79
C GLY A 587 -12.27 -5.51 -28.41
N ARG A 588 -13.05 -6.25 -27.62
CA ARG A 588 -14.14 -7.12 -28.09
C ARG A 588 -15.49 -6.58 -27.64
N PRO A 589 -16.52 -6.58 -28.50
CA PRO A 589 -17.86 -6.15 -28.10
C PRO A 589 -18.49 -7.14 -27.12
N VAL A 590 -19.09 -6.63 -26.05
CA VAL A 590 -19.97 -7.38 -25.18
C VAL A 590 -21.39 -7.25 -25.70
N GLU A 591 -21.84 -8.28 -26.40
CA GLU A 591 -23.20 -8.39 -26.92
C GLU A 591 -24.21 -8.56 -25.78
N GLY A 592 -25.30 -7.80 -25.86
CA GLY A 592 -26.37 -7.80 -24.90
C GLY A 592 -27.75 -7.64 -25.55
N ILE A 593 -28.76 -7.59 -24.70
CA ILE A 593 -30.15 -7.34 -25.09
C ILE A 593 -30.65 -6.19 -24.24
N VAL A 594 -31.19 -5.15 -24.90
CA VAL A 594 -31.94 -4.07 -24.27
C VAL A 594 -33.40 -4.48 -24.25
N VAL A 595 -33.96 -4.57 -23.06
CA VAL A 595 -35.35 -4.96 -22.81
C VAL A 595 -36.12 -3.74 -22.32
N VAL A 596 -37.25 -3.45 -22.96
CA VAL A 596 -38.29 -2.55 -22.44
C VAL A 596 -39.59 -3.31 -22.40
N ALA A 597 -40.25 -3.37 -21.24
CA ALA A 597 -41.51 -4.11 -21.10
C ALA A 597 -42.51 -3.38 -20.20
N GLU A 598 -43.79 -3.45 -20.54
CA GLU A 598 -44.90 -2.82 -19.80
C GLU A 598 -45.81 -3.88 -19.14
N LYS A 599 -46.33 -3.57 -17.94
CA LYS A 599 -47.29 -4.44 -17.26
C LYS A 599 -48.62 -4.49 -18.02
N ASN A 600 -49.20 -5.69 -18.07
CA ASN A 600 -50.57 -5.85 -18.57
C ASN A 600 -51.58 -5.37 -17.53
N GLY A 601 -52.51 -4.50 -17.92
CA GLY A 601 -53.59 -3.99 -17.07
C GLY A 601 -54.72 -4.98 -16.75
N GLU A 602 -54.44 -6.29 -16.71
CA GLU A 602 -55.41 -7.30 -16.27
C GLU A 602 -54.78 -8.22 -15.23
N MET A 603 -55.32 -8.20 -14.01
CA MET A 603 -54.91 -9.04 -12.90
C MET A 603 -54.98 -10.52 -13.26
N ILE A 604 -53.88 -11.25 -13.02
CA ILE A 604 -53.88 -12.71 -12.92
C ILE A 604 -54.72 -13.07 -11.68
N ASN A 605 -55.97 -13.41 -11.90
CA ASN A 605 -56.86 -13.91 -10.87
C ASN A 605 -56.48 -15.37 -10.57
N THR A 606 -55.64 -15.60 -9.56
CA THR A 606 -55.34 -16.95 -9.06
C THR A 606 -56.49 -17.47 -8.20
N ASN A 607 -57.64 -17.74 -8.82
CA ASN A 607 -58.65 -18.61 -8.21
C ASN A 607 -58.35 -20.06 -8.57
N LEU A 608 -57.62 -20.74 -7.69
CA LEU A 608 -57.73 -22.18 -7.48
C LEU A 608 -59.09 -22.45 -6.84
N ASP A 609 -60.14 -22.56 -7.65
CA ASP A 609 -61.42 -23.06 -7.16
C ASP A 609 -61.40 -24.59 -7.11
N ASN A 610 -61.79 -25.04 -5.91
CA ASN A 610 -62.03 -26.41 -5.50
C ASN A 610 -63.06 -27.11 -6.40
N ASP A 611 -62.71 -28.30 -6.87
CA ASP A 611 -63.59 -29.46 -6.98
C ASP A 611 -62.66 -30.66 -6.70
N ASP A 612 -62.76 -31.33 -5.56
CA ASP A 612 -63.65 -32.47 -5.45
C ASP A 612 -64.06 -32.74 -4.00
N LYS A 613 -65.37 -32.63 -3.73
CA LYS A 613 -66.06 -33.41 -2.70
C LYS A 613 -67.49 -33.75 -3.13
N LYS A 614 -67.76 -35.07 -3.09
CA LYS A 614 -69.05 -35.80 -3.05
C LYS A 614 -69.66 -36.11 -4.42
N ASP A 615 -70.10 -37.34 -4.72
CA ASP A 615 -70.43 -38.54 -3.93
C ASP A 615 -70.06 -39.82 -4.72
#